data_AF-A0A9D5GPG4-F1
#
_entry.id   AF-A0A9D5GPG4-F1
#
_cell.length_a   1.000
_cell.length_b   1.000
_cell.length_c   1.000
_cell.angle_alpha   90.00
_cell.angle_beta   90.00
_cell.angle_gamma   90.00
#
_symmetry.space_group_name_H-M   'P 1'
#
loop_
_entity.id
_entity.type
_entity.pdbx_description
1 polymer ?
#
loop_
_entity_poly.entity_id
_entity_poly.type
_entity_poly.pdbx_seq_one_letter_code
_entity_poly.pdbx_strand_id
1 'polypeptide(L)'
;MESNQELYFDEIESLRNFRYKIKTHAIYKTDLDSFSDEYEELIAQAKVITRISDRLQKKLDNANLQIREQNEEIKDKNVQLADTIDQLAQAQVGRRASTIMLTVAVILFILEQIFIEPIIEKNINIPYVGYGILALLFFLVKFFEGALEKYFMNKEKRKILAREN
;
A
#
# COMPACT_ATOMS: atom_id res chain seq x y z
N MET A 1 -36.12 7.37 -19.37
CA MET A 1 -36.13 8.37 -18.28
C MET A 1 -37.37 8.08 -17.46
N GLU A 2 -37.24 7.16 -16.50
CA GLU A 2 -38.35 6.85 -15.60
C GLU A 2 -38.57 8.05 -14.69
N SER A 3 -39.81 8.53 -14.69
CA SER A 3 -40.26 9.65 -13.87
C SER A 3 -39.96 9.33 -12.41
N ASN A 4 -39.14 10.17 -11.77
CA ASN A 4 -39.08 10.31 -10.32
C ASN A 4 -40.47 10.73 -9.82
N GLN A 5 -41.42 9.80 -9.76
CA GLN A 5 -42.58 9.98 -8.90
C GLN A 5 -42.04 9.94 -7.49
N GLU A 6 -42.19 11.06 -6.77
CA GLU A 6 -41.81 11.16 -5.36
C GLU A 6 -42.41 9.96 -4.62
N LEU A 7 -41.61 9.27 -3.80
CA LEU A 7 -41.92 8.00 -3.13
C LEU A 7 -43.16 8.05 -2.20
N TYR A 8 -43.86 9.19 -2.17
CA TYR A 8 -44.99 9.51 -1.30
C TYR A 8 -46.10 10.27 -2.02
N PHE A 9 -46.11 10.29 -3.36
CA PHE A 9 -47.03 11.13 -4.13
C PHE A 9 -48.50 10.80 -3.82
N ASP A 10 -48.83 9.51 -3.70
CA ASP A 10 -50.18 9.03 -3.46
C ASP A 10 -50.63 9.31 -2.01
N GLU A 11 -49.73 9.18 -1.03
CA GLU A 11 -49.99 9.47 0.38
C GLU A 11 -50.15 10.99 0.63
N ILE A 12 -49.34 11.80 -0.05
CA ILE A 12 -49.46 13.27 -0.04
C ILE A 12 -50.80 13.70 -0.66
N GLU A 13 -51.25 13.00 -1.70
CA GLU A 13 -52.55 13.25 -2.33
C GLU A 13 -53.72 12.83 -1.43
N SER A 14 -53.64 11.66 -0.78
CA SER A 14 -54.64 11.20 0.21
C SER A 14 -54.77 12.19 1.38
N LEU A 15 -53.65 12.65 1.94
CA LEU A 15 -53.62 13.68 3.00
C LEU A 15 -54.27 14.99 2.55
N ARG A 16 -54.04 15.40 1.30
CA ARG A 16 -54.61 16.62 0.73
C ARG A 16 -56.13 16.50 0.54
N ASN A 17 -56.59 15.34 0.07
CA ASN A 17 -58.00 15.03 -0.13
C ASN A 17 -58.76 14.95 1.21
N PHE A 18 -58.18 14.31 2.22
CA PHE A 18 -58.74 14.26 3.57
C PHE A 18 -58.83 15.67 4.20
N ARG A 19 -57.77 16.49 4.06
CA ARG A 19 -57.77 17.89 4.52
C ARG A 19 -58.82 18.75 3.83
N TYR A 20 -59.10 18.49 2.55
CA TYR A 20 -60.18 19.15 1.81
C TYR A 20 -61.56 18.76 2.34
N LYS A 21 -61.79 17.46 2.58
CA LYS A 21 -63.04 16.94 3.21
C LYS A 21 -63.27 17.49 4.63
N ILE A 22 -62.19 17.69 5.40
CA ILE A 22 -62.28 18.34 6.73
C ILE A 22 -62.78 19.79 6.60
N LYS A 23 -62.25 20.56 5.65
CA LYS A 23 -62.65 21.96 5.44
C LYS A 23 -64.11 22.10 5.03
N THR A 24 -64.65 21.15 4.27
CA THR A 24 -66.04 21.16 3.80
C THR A 24 -67.03 20.58 4.80
N HIS A 25 -66.60 20.20 6.02
CA HIS A 25 -67.43 19.61 7.09
C HIS A 25 -68.20 18.33 6.66
N ALA A 26 -67.76 17.67 5.59
CA ALA A 26 -68.37 16.44 5.06
C ALA A 26 -67.57 15.20 5.48
N ILE A 27 -67.12 15.15 6.74
CA ILE A 27 -66.38 13.99 7.27
C ILE A 27 -67.37 12.99 7.82
N TYR A 28 -67.42 11.81 7.21
CA TYR A 28 -68.12 10.67 7.77
C TYR A 28 -67.15 9.80 8.58
N LYS A 29 -67.67 9.07 9.57
CA LYS A 29 -66.86 8.15 10.39
C LYS A 29 -65.99 7.23 9.53
N THR A 30 -66.54 6.74 8.42
CA THR A 30 -65.85 5.87 7.46
C THR A 30 -64.63 6.53 6.80
N ASP A 31 -64.67 7.83 6.51
CA ASP A 31 -63.51 8.56 5.96
C ASP A 31 -62.39 8.70 7.01
N LEU A 32 -62.77 8.82 8.29
CA LEU A 32 -61.84 8.91 9.41
C LEU A 32 -61.16 7.56 9.68
N ASP A 33 -61.94 6.48 9.62
CA ASP A 33 -61.44 5.11 9.78
C ASP A 33 -60.46 4.74 8.64
N SER A 34 -60.82 5.02 7.38
CA SER A 34 -59.94 4.79 6.22
C SER A 34 -58.63 5.57 6.31
N PHE A 35 -58.67 6.82 6.73
CA PHE A 35 -57.47 7.64 6.91
C PHE A 35 -56.59 7.13 8.06
N SER A 36 -57.21 6.64 9.15
CA SER A 36 -56.49 6.03 10.27
C SER A 36 -55.75 4.77 9.83
N ASP A 37 -56.39 3.92 9.02
CA ASP A 37 -55.79 2.69 8.51
C ASP A 37 -54.59 2.99 7.58
N GLU A 38 -54.74 3.94 6.64
CA GLU A 38 -53.65 4.38 5.75
C GLU A 38 -52.47 4.98 6.53
N TYR A 39 -52.74 5.76 7.58
CA TYR A 39 -51.71 6.35 8.42
C TYR A 39 -50.99 5.30 9.29
N GLU A 40 -51.72 4.30 9.78
CA GLU A 40 -51.14 3.16 10.51
C GLU A 40 -50.19 2.36 9.60
N GLU A 41 -50.58 2.13 8.34
CA GLU A 41 -49.72 1.47 7.35
C GLU A 41 -48.46 2.30 7.07
N LEU A 42 -48.59 3.61 6.86
CA LEU A 42 -47.44 4.49 6.62
C LEU A 42 -46.46 4.49 7.80
N ILE A 43 -46.97 4.50 9.04
CA ILE A 43 -46.14 4.37 10.24
C ILE A 43 -45.43 3.01 10.28
N ALA A 44 -46.11 1.93 9.89
CA ALA A 44 -45.51 0.61 9.83
C ALA A 44 -44.36 0.56 8.81
N GLN A 45 -44.55 1.14 7.62
CA GLN A 45 -43.53 1.24 6.59
C GLN A 45 -42.32 2.08 7.07
N ALA A 46 -42.55 3.24 7.68
CA ALA A 46 -41.49 4.08 8.23
C ALA A 46 -40.65 3.32 9.29
N LYS A 47 -41.30 2.57 10.19
CA LYS A 47 -40.61 1.73 11.19
C LYS A 47 -39.72 0.66 10.54
N VAL A 48 -40.16 0.06 9.44
CA VAL A 48 -39.36 -0.93 8.70
C VAL A 48 -38.13 -0.26 8.08
N ILE A 49 -38.30 0.90 7.43
CA ILE A 49 -37.19 1.66 6.83
C ILE A 49 -36.16 2.03 7.89
N THR A 50 -36.58 2.55 9.05
CA THR A 50 -35.67 2.88 10.16
C THR A 50 -34.89 1.64 10.62
N ARG A 51 -35.56 0.50 10.84
CA ARG A 51 -34.88 -0.75 11.24
C ARG A 51 -33.88 -1.23 10.20
N ILE A 52 -34.19 -1.08 8.91
CA ILE A 52 -33.27 -1.44 7.82
C ILE A 52 -32.07 -0.49 7.82
N SER A 53 -32.31 0.82 7.96
CA SER A 53 -31.25 1.84 8.05
C SER A 53 -30.29 1.55 9.21
N ASP A 54 -30.81 1.26 10.40
CA ASP A 54 -30.00 0.91 11.57
C ASP A 54 -29.14 -0.34 11.33
N ARG A 55 -29.70 -1.34 10.64
CA ARG A 55 -28.96 -2.57 10.26
C ARG A 55 -27.88 -2.28 9.23
N LEU A 56 -28.14 -1.41 8.26
CA LEU A 56 -27.17 -1.02 7.24
C LEU A 56 -26.03 -0.22 7.85
N GLN A 57 -26.33 0.73 8.74
CA GLN A 57 -25.32 1.48 9.49
C GLN A 57 -24.41 0.53 10.28
N LYS A 58 -24.99 -0.41 11.04
CA LYS A 58 -24.20 -1.44 11.75
C LYS A 58 -23.33 -2.28 10.82
N LYS A 59 -23.86 -2.69 9.65
CA LYS A 59 -23.07 -3.45 8.67
C LYS A 59 -21.93 -2.61 8.09
N LEU A 60 -22.19 -1.34 7.81
CA LEU A 60 -21.18 -0.41 7.30
C LEU A 60 -20.07 -0.18 8.33
N ASP A 61 -20.43 0.04 9.59
CA ASP A 61 -19.46 0.21 10.68
C ASP A 61 -18.59 -1.03 10.86
N ASN A 62 -19.20 -2.22 10.85
CA ASN A 62 -18.47 -3.49 10.93
C ASN A 62 -17.55 -3.71 9.72
N ALA A 63 -18.02 -3.40 8.51
CA ALA A 63 -17.21 -3.51 7.30
C ALA A 63 -16.02 -2.54 7.33
N ASN A 64 -16.22 -1.30 7.77
CA ASN A 64 -15.15 -0.32 7.95
C ASN A 64 -14.11 -0.79 8.97
N LEU A 65 -14.56 -1.38 10.07
CA LEU A 65 -13.67 -1.93 11.09
C LEU A 65 -12.84 -3.10 10.53
N GLN A 66 -13.46 -4.03 9.81
CA GLN A 66 -12.75 -5.14 9.13
C GLN A 66 -11.76 -4.63 8.08
N ILE A 67 -12.12 -3.64 7.28
CA ILE A 67 -11.22 -3.04 6.28
C ILE A 67 -10.02 -2.40 6.99
N ARG A 68 -10.22 -1.75 8.13
CA ARG A 68 -9.12 -1.16 8.89
C ARG A 68 -8.17 -2.25 9.42
N GLU A 69 -8.71 -3.31 10.00
CA GLU A 69 -7.92 -4.44 10.49
C GLU A 69 -7.14 -5.12 9.36
N GLN A 70 -7.78 -5.37 8.21
CA GLN A 70 -7.12 -5.94 7.04
C GLN A 70 -6.03 -5.02 6.48
N ASN A 71 -6.25 -3.71 6.47
CA ASN A 71 -5.23 -2.75 6.04
C ASN A 71 -4.01 -2.75 6.97
N GLU A 72 -4.21 -2.86 8.28
CA GLU A 72 -3.11 -3.00 9.24
C GLU A 72 -2.35 -4.31 9.01
N GLU A 73 -3.05 -5.42 8.82
CA GLU A 73 -2.42 -6.72 8.53
C GLU A 73 -1.63 -6.70 7.21
N ILE A 74 -2.18 -6.10 6.15
CA ILE A 74 -1.49 -5.93 4.87
C ILE A 74 -0.23 -5.07 5.04
N LYS A 75 -0.31 -4.00 5.83
CA LYS A 75 0.82 -3.13 6.10
C LYS A 75 1.94 -3.90 6.82
N ASP A 76 1.61 -4.67 7.84
CA ASP A 76 2.58 -5.48 8.58
C ASP A 76 3.21 -6.57 7.69
N LYS A 77 2.39 -7.26 6.87
CA LYS A 77 2.89 -8.23 5.90
C LYS A 77 3.82 -7.60 4.86
N ASN A 78 3.51 -6.39 4.38
CA ASN A 78 4.38 -5.68 3.45
C ASN A 78 5.74 -5.33 4.08
N VAL A 79 5.77 -4.95 5.35
CA VAL A 79 7.03 -4.71 6.08
C VAL A 79 7.82 -6.01 6.19
N GLN A 80 7.18 -7.11 6.60
CA GLN A 80 7.85 -8.42 6.71
C GLN A 80 8.37 -8.94 5.36
N LEU A 81 7.61 -8.74 4.28
CA LEU A 81 8.03 -9.08 2.93
C LEU A 81 9.23 -8.25 2.48
N ALA A 82 9.23 -6.95 2.75
CA ALA A 82 10.37 -6.09 2.47
C ALA A 82 11.63 -6.54 3.22
N ASP A 83 11.50 -6.85 4.52
CA ASP A 83 12.60 -7.37 5.33
C ASP A 83 13.11 -8.73 4.81
N THR A 84 12.20 -9.61 4.39
CA THR A 84 12.55 -10.93 3.85
C THR A 84 13.27 -10.80 2.51
N ILE A 85 12.81 -9.92 1.62
CA ILE A 85 13.47 -9.63 0.34
C ILE A 85 14.88 -9.08 0.60
N ASP A 86 15.04 -8.20 1.58
CA ASP A 86 16.33 -7.64 1.96
C ASP A 86 17.28 -8.72 2.48
N GLN A 87 16.81 -9.61 3.35
CA GLN A 87 17.58 -10.74 3.87
C GLN A 87 17.97 -11.72 2.76
N LEU A 88 17.05 -12.08 1.87
CA LEU A 88 17.32 -12.97 0.74
C LEU A 88 18.33 -12.37 -0.23
N ALA A 89 18.16 -11.08 -0.58
CA ALA A 89 19.10 -10.36 -1.42
C ALA A 89 20.49 -10.28 -0.76
N GLN A 90 20.56 -9.96 0.53
CA GLN A 90 21.82 -9.89 1.26
C GLN A 90 22.52 -11.25 1.35
N ALA A 91 21.79 -12.33 1.62
CA ALA A 91 22.35 -13.68 1.66
C ALA A 91 22.89 -14.14 0.29
N GLN A 92 22.18 -13.81 -0.79
CA GLN A 92 22.55 -14.21 -2.15
C GLN A 92 23.68 -13.34 -2.72
N VAL A 93 23.66 -12.03 -2.44
CA VAL A 93 24.67 -11.08 -2.92
C VAL A 93 25.91 -11.12 -2.05
N GLY A 94 25.82 -11.18 -0.73
CA GLY A 94 26.97 -11.13 0.16
C GLY A 94 28.01 -12.22 -0.13
N ARG A 95 27.57 -13.46 -0.35
CA ARG A 95 28.49 -14.57 -0.70
C ARG A 95 29.14 -14.41 -2.07
N ARG A 96 28.39 -13.95 -3.07
CA ARG A 96 28.88 -13.82 -4.46
C ARG A 96 29.73 -12.58 -4.65
N ALA A 97 29.28 -11.44 -4.13
CA ALA A 97 29.97 -10.16 -4.22
C ALA A 97 31.32 -10.22 -3.50
N SER A 98 31.37 -10.78 -2.28
CA SER A 98 32.63 -10.92 -1.54
C SER A 98 33.65 -11.80 -2.29
N THR A 99 33.22 -12.93 -2.86
CA THR A 99 34.11 -13.82 -3.63
C THR A 99 34.63 -13.15 -4.90
N ILE A 100 33.77 -12.45 -5.64
CA ILE A 100 34.16 -11.71 -6.85
C ILE A 100 35.11 -10.58 -6.49
N MET A 101 34.83 -9.82 -5.43
CA MET A 101 35.68 -8.73 -4.97
C MET A 101 37.05 -9.22 -4.52
N LEU A 102 37.12 -10.33 -3.79
CA LEU A 102 38.39 -10.93 -3.41
C LEU A 102 39.20 -11.34 -4.64
N THR A 103 38.54 -11.92 -5.65
CA THR A 103 39.20 -12.28 -6.91
C THR A 103 39.72 -11.05 -7.66
N VAL A 104 38.89 -10.00 -7.76
CA VAL A 104 39.27 -8.72 -8.41
C VAL A 104 40.42 -8.04 -7.66
N ALA A 105 40.39 -8.03 -6.33
CA ALA A 105 41.45 -7.48 -5.50
C ALA A 105 42.77 -8.21 -5.72
N VAL A 106 42.76 -9.54 -5.79
CA VAL A 106 43.96 -10.34 -6.08
C VAL A 106 44.51 -10.04 -7.48
N ILE A 107 43.65 -9.95 -8.50
CA ILE A 107 44.07 -9.61 -9.87
C ILE A 107 44.68 -8.20 -9.91
N LEU A 108 44.03 -7.22 -9.29
CA LEU A 108 44.54 -5.84 -9.22
C LEU A 108 45.88 -5.76 -8.50
N PHE A 109 46.06 -6.51 -7.41
CA PHE A 109 47.32 -6.58 -6.69
C PHE A 109 48.46 -7.12 -7.59
N ILE A 110 48.19 -8.17 -8.36
CA ILE A 110 49.17 -8.74 -9.30
C ILE A 110 49.51 -7.74 -10.42
N LEU A 111 48.51 -7.06 -10.97
CA LEU A 111 48.74 -6.04 -12.01
C LEU A 111 49.53 -4.85 -11.50
N GLU A 112 49.30 -4.44 -10.25
CA GLU A 112 50.01 -3.34 -9.60
C GLU A 112 51.51 -3.67 -9.44
N GLN A 113 51.85 -4.86 -8.95
CA GLN A 113 53.23 -5.36 -8.88
C GLN A 113 53.93 -5.45 -10.25
N ILE A 114 53.23 -5.92 -11.30
CA ILE A 114 53.86 -6.13 -12.62
C ILE A 114 54.02 -4.83 -13.41
N PHE A 115 53.07 -3.91 -13.33
CA PHE A 115 53.04 -2.72 -14.18
C PHE A 115 53.37 -1.43 -13.45
N ILE A 116 52.81 -1.22 -12.25
CA ILE A 116 52.87 0.07 -11.57
C ILE A 116 54.16 0.21 -10.78
N GLU A 117 54.53 -0.81 -10.01
CA GLU A 117 55.73 -0.82 -9.18
C GLU A 117 57.03 -0.58 -9.99
N PRO A 118 57.30 -1.27 -11.12
CA PRO A 118 58.52 -1.01 -11.92
C PRO A 118 58.54 0.38 -12.57
N ILE A 119 57.37 0.98 -12.86
CA ILE A 119 57.30 2.36 -13.38
C ILE A 119 57.67 3.36 -12.27
N ILE A 120 57.20 3.12 -11.05
CA ILE A 120 57.52 3.97 -9.90
C ILE A 120 59.00 3.88 -9.58
N GLU A 121 59.58 2.67 -9.47
CA GLU A 121 61.00 2.49 -9.19
C GLU A 121 61.92 3.14 -10.23
N LYS A 122 61.51 3.13 -11.51
CA LYS A 122 62.30 3.74 -12.60
C LYS A 122 62.29 5.27 -12.57
N ASN A 123 61.20 5.90 -12.11
CA ASN A 123 61.00 7.34 -12.24
C ASN A 123 61.09 8.12 -10.91
N ILE A 124 60.91 7.44 -9.77
CA ILE A 124 60.85 8.07 -8.45
C ILE A 124 61.82 7.34 -7.52
N ASN A 125 62.97 7.97 -7.26
CA ASN A 125 64.01 7.42 -6.40
C ASN A 125 63.81 7.80 -4.93
N ILE A 126 62.56 7.72 -4.45
CA ILE A 126 62.20 8.00 -3.05
C ILE A 126 61.84 6.67 -2.41
N PRO A 127 62.60 6.22 -1.39
CA PRO A 127 62.28 4.98 -0.69
C PRO A 127 60.89 5.07 -0.05
N TYR A 128 60.15 3.96 -0.07
CA TYR A 128 58.81 3.79 0.52
C TYR A 128 57.62 4.44 -0.22
N VAL A 129 57.81 5.16 -1.33
CA VAL A 129 56.69 5.73 -2.11
C VAL A 129 55.78 4.64 -2.70
N GLY A 130 56.34 3.50 -3.10
CA GLY A 130 55.57 2.35 -3.61
C GLY A 130 54.54 1.85 -2.58
N TYR A 131 54.94 1.69 -1.31
CA TYR A 131 54.02 1.27 -0.25
C TYR A 131 52.90 2.27 0.03
N GLY A 132 53.16 3.58 -0.13
CA GLY A 132 52.13 4.61 0.00
C GLY A 132 51.08 4.56 -1.12
N ILE A 133 51.52 4.33 -2.36
CA ILE A 133 50.64 4.17 -3.52
C ILE A 133 49.81 2.89 -3.40
N LEU A 134 50.43 1.79 -2.96
CA LEU A 134 49.75 0.53 -2.69
C LEU A 134 48.65 0.69 -1.64
N ALA A 135 48.94 1.38 -0.53
CA ALA A 135 47.96 1.66 0.51
C ALA A 135 46.79 2.53 -0.01
N LEU A 136 47.08 3.53 -0.84
CA LEU A 136 46.07 4.38 -1.46
C LEU A 136 45.18 3.60 -2.43
N LEU A 137 45.76 2.72 -3.24
CA LEU A 137 45.02 1.81 -4.12
C LEU A 137 44.14 0.84 -3.34
N PHE A 138 44.65 0.26 -2.26
CA PHE A 138 43.87 -0.61 -1.39
C PHE A 138 42.66 0.11 -0.80
N PHE A 139 42.83 1.35 -0.33
CA PHE A 139 41.72 2.17 0.17
C PHE A 139 40.70 2.50 -0.92
N LEU A 140 41.15 2.80 -2.14
CA LEU A 140 40.26 3.04 -3.28
C LEU A 140 39.42 1.79 -3.60
N VAL A 141 40.04 0.62 -3.70
CA VAL A 141 39.33 -0.64 -3.97
C VAL A 141 38.30 -0.93 -2.88
N LYS A 142 38.67 -0.75 -1.62
CA LYS A 142 37.76 -0.95 -0.48
C LYS A 142 36.57 0.02 -0.48
N PHE A 143 36.77 1.25 -0.95
CA PHE A 143 35.66 2.20 -1.13
C PHE A 143 34.71 1.76 -2.26
N PHE A 144 35.25 1.28 -3.38
CA PHE A 144 34.45 0.75 -4.49
C PHE A 144 33.69 -0.53 -4.15
N GLU A 145 34.21 -1.34 -3.22
CA GLU A 145 33.57 -2.55 -2.72
C GLU A 145 32.16 -2.29 -2.15
N GLY A 146 32.01 -1.28 -1.29
CA GLY A 146 30.70 -0.91 -0.75
C GLY A 146 29.71 -0.40 -1.81
N ALA A 147 30.20 0.28 -2.86
CA ALA A 147 29.37 0.73 -3.96
C ALA A 147 28.90 -0.44 -4.85
N LEU A 148 29.78 -1.41 -5.12
CA LEU A 148 29.47 -2.62 -5.88
C LEU A 148 28.47 -3.49 -5.15
N GLU A 149 28.64 -3.71 -3.84
CA GLU A 149 27.71 -4.46 -3.01
C GLU A 149 26.30 -3.86 -3.07
N LYS A 150 26.19 -2.53 -2.91
CA LYS A 150 24.92 -1.81 -3.00
C LYS A 150 24.28 -1.92 -4.40
N TYR A 151 25.09 -1.87 -5.45
CA TYR A 151 24.61 -2.06 -6.83
C TYR A 151 24.07 -3.48 -7.07
N PHE A 152 24.80 -4.51 -6.64
CA PHE A 152 24.36 -5.90 -6.78
C PHE A 152 23.13 -6.21 -5.92
N MET A 153 23.04 -5.66 -4.70
CA MET A 153 21.84 -5.76 -3.86
C MET A 153 20.62 -5.19 -4.56
N ASN A 154 20.71 -3.96 -5.08
CA ASN A 154 19.59 -3.33 -5.79
C ASN A 154 19.19 -4.10 -7.05
N LYS A 155 20.16 -4.72 -7.75
CA LYS A 155 19.90 -5.55 -8.91
C LYS A 155 19.18 -6.85 -8.55
N GLU A 156 19.59 -7.54 -7.49
CA GLU A 156 18.95 -8.79 -7.07
C GLU A 156 17.57 -8.54 -6.44
N LYS A 157 17.40 -7.46 -5.65
CA LYS A 157 16.08 -7.02 -5.14
C LYS A 157 15.08 -6.83 -6.29
N ARG A 158 15.48 -6.12 -7.35
CA ARG A 158 14.63 -5.91 -8.55
C ARG A 158 14.27 -7.22 -9.24
N LYS A 159 15.18 -8.18 -9.27
CA LYS A 159 14.98 -9.48 -9.90
C LYS A 159 14.05 -10.40 -9.10
N ILE A 160 14.12 -10.36 -7.77
CA ILE A 160 13.21 -11.07 -6.88
C ILE A 160 11.79 -10.52 -7.09
N LEU A 161 11.63 -9.20 -7.05
CA LEU A 161 10.34 -8.53 -7.31
C LEU A 161 9.77 -8.82 -8.71
N ALA A 162 10.62 -8.97 -9.73
CA ALA A 162 10.20 -9.27 -11.09
C ALA A 162 9.81 -10.74 -11.32
N ARG A 163 10.12 -11.65 -10.38
CA ARG A 163 9.73 -13.07 -10.47
C ARG A 163 8.41 -13.39 -9.77
N GLU A 164 7.94 -12.50 -8.89
CA GLU A 164 6.67 -12.65 -8.17
C GLU A 164 5.48 -11.98 -8.88
N ASN A 165 5.73 -11.17 -9.93
CA ASN A 165 4.69 -10.67 -10.84
C ASN A 165 4.55 -11.59 -12.07
#